data_AF-A0A814TVQ5-F1
#
_entry.id   AF-A0A814TVQ5-F1
#
_cell.length_a   1.000
_cell.length_b   1.000
_cell.length_c   1.000
_cell.angle_alpha   90.00
_cell.angle_beta   90.00
_cell.angle_gamma   90.00
#
_symmetry.space_group_name_H-M   'P 1'
#
loop_
_entity.id
_entity.type
_entity.pdbx_description
1 polymer ?
#
loop_
_entity_poly.entity_id
_entity_poly.type
_entity_poly.pdbx_seq_one_letter_code
_entity_poly.pdbx_strand_id
1 'polypeptide(L)'
;MVIKILPVPSTKPDVSAQFASRKILRHSQSVSCPPDHRSEQHQLANSANLNQMCILTKGDLTRIYDNLERRQRDKDSIKQEMERKNDLLQRSMQLTKNWPNTIAGDRERKLQMKKLRDKEAEERKKVLDLEEEKLAAERRREYIDKAKQERYYETDRVKTFHSSLLLTEVLKERELQIEMKTRIEEMRLASDNDELRRDQETLHEFDKAEKEKKEKKAKERADLAQFQLTQINRRKSRYVQEKQLDQQEGDEYKRLAEKSLADHMELERLKALKKQEVKQMYDKSIEQKQRIKQIEEQMDEEEDEDIRVYAEVKKRIARLRREKELQANQEKQEARDGLLGYLGSLQKRGEADDDAKIFRAETEKAAKEYREQQEKYDKRQQMLKSIDKHRLQTLKRHQSERQMEEREDAELRKRKAETDRLFLLYQHEKQRERGEYTHAVSHFQSKQAQERKDRERNLKASELDEMQFEKQVNENERQQYQEYTGRVMSYLEENGRNIFPLQRTVADEMKRFDEFGQGYKKTGTPRKEQEEKKPGSQEKVSVDETKKHLGFQWEIPQKNK
;
A
#
# COMPACT_ATOMS: atom_id res chain seq x y z
N MET A 1 22.19 0.22 -13.46
CA MET A 1 22.53 1.60 -13.84
C MET A 1 23.97 1.91 -13.41
N VAL A 2 24.62 2.89 -14.01
CA VAL A 2 26.05 3.19 -13.77
C VAL A 2 26.24 3.95 -12.45
N ILE A 3 27.05 3.41 -11.53
CA ILE A 3 27.47 4.10 -10.32
C ILE A 3 28.59 5.08 -10.67
N LYS A 4 28.28 6.39 -10.70
CA LYS A 4 29.29 7.45 -10.80
C LYS A 4 29.86 7.76 -9.41
N ILE A 5 31.15 7.47 -9.23
CA ILE A 5 31.91 7.89 -8.06
C ILE A 5 32.30 9.37 -8.24
N LEU A 6 32.09 10.20 -7.21
CA LEU A 6 32.53 11.59 -7.18
C LEU A 6 33.95 11.70 -6.58
N PRO A 7 34.87 12.49 -7.18
CA PRO A 7 36.22 12.68 -6.65
C PRO A 7 36.29 13.77 -5.57
N VAL A 8 37.28 13.65 -4.69
CA VAL A 8 37.63 14.61 -3.63
C VAL A 8 38.41 15.80 -4.22
N PRO A 9 38.20 17.05 -3.78
CA PRO A 9 39.02 18.19 -4.21
C PRO A 9 40.45 18.10 -3.66
N SER A 10 41.44 18.33 -4.54
CA SER A 10 42.86 18.38 -4.20
C SER A 10 43.28 19.76 -3.64
N THR A 11 44.51 19.85 -3.13
CA THR A 11 45.07 21.10 -2.55
C THR A 11 46.25 21.62 -3.36
N LYS A 12 46.44 22.95 -3.31
CA LYS A 12 47.59 23.74 -3.87
C LYS A 12 47.64 23.83 -5.41
N PRO A 13 48.44 24.75 -5.96
CA PRO A 13 48.57 26.18 -5.59
C PRO A 13 48.43 27.07 -6.84
N ASP A 14 48.47 28.41 -6.70
CA ASP A 14 49.09 29.23 -7.75
C ASP A 14 49.66 30.56 -7.23
N VAL A 15 50.53 31.18 -8.05
CA VAL A 15 51.34 32.36 -7.75
C VAL A 15 51.36 33.34 -8.93
N SER A 16 51.29 34.63 -8.60
CA SER A 16 51.59 35.79 -9.47
C SER A 16 50.62 36.14 -10.62
N ALA A 17 50.20 37.41 -10.58
CA ALA A 17 50.14 38.28 -11.75
C ALA A 17 50.69 39.66 -11.33
N GLN A 18 51.27 40.42 -12.27
CA GLN A 18 52.04 41.64 -11.99
C GLN A 18 51.43 42.89 -12.67
N PHE A 19 52.09 44.04 -12.47
CA PHE A 19 51.90 45.34 -13.16
C PHE A 19 50.63 46.13 -12.77
N ALA A 20 50.67 47.47 -12.70
CA ALA A 20 51.80 48.41 -12.61
C ALA A 20 51.32 49.80 -12.13
N SER A 21 52.26 50.62 -11.64
CA SER A 21 52.18 52.08 -11.82
C SER A 21 53.58 52.73 -11.75
N ARG A 22 53.82 53.71 -12.62
CA ARG A 22 55.12 54.36 -12.84
C ARG A 22 55.34 55.48 -11.82
N LYS A 23 56.59 55.68 -11.39
CA LYS A 23 57.04 56.89 -10.67
C LYS A 23 58.42 57.28 -11.22
N ILE A 24 58.55 58.47 -11.78
CA ILE A 24 59.70 58.90 -12.58
C ILE A 24 59.97 60.39 -12.35
N LEU A 25 61.25 60.78 -12.19
CA LEU A 25 61.80 62.16 -12.22
C LEU A 25 61.41 63.10 -11.03
N ARG A 26 62.24 64.04 -10.55
CA ARG A 26 63.65 64.45 -10.85
C ARG A 26 64.48 64.64 -9.57
N HIS A 27 65.81 64.55 -9.72
CA HIS A 27 66.77 65.26 -8.85
C HIS A 27 67.03 66.67 -9.41
N SER A 28 67.32 67.64 -8.52
CA SER A 28 68.14 68.81 -8.84
C SER A 28 68.62 69.50 -7.55
N GLN A 29 69.93 69.67 -7.40
CA GLN A 29 70.53 70.61 -6.45
C GLN A 29 70.56 72.02 -7.07
N SER A 30 70.52 73.06 -6.24
CA SER A 30 71.10 74.37 -6.57
C SER A 30 71.53 75.11 -5.30
N VAL A 31 72.46 76.04 -5.46
CA VAL A 31 73.15 76.81 -4.39
C VAL A 31 73.20 78.28 -4.85
N SER A 32 73.60 79.21 -3.95
CA SER A 32 73.60 80.68 -4.06
C SER A 32 72.19 81.31 -3.90
N CYS A 33 71.90 82.27 -2.99
CA CYS A 33 72.62 83.39 -2.34
C CYS A 33 72.52 84.71 -3.15
N PRO A 34 72.94 85.89 -2.63
CA PRO A 34 72.06 87.02 -2.36
C PRO A 34 72.15 88.12 -3.45
N PRO A 35 71.73 89.38 -3.19
CA PRO A 35 72.74 90.31 -2.65
C PRO A 35 72.23 91.44 -1.72
N ASP A 36 73.16 91.97 -0.90
CA ASP A 36 73.39 93.41 -0.61
C ASP A 36 72.34 94.31 0.08
N HIS A 37 72.70 95.45 0.70
CA HIS A 37 73.96 96.24 0.62
C HIS A 37 74.33 96.95 1.94
N ARG A 38 75.54 97.56 1.93
CA ARG A 38 76.06 98.61 2.84
C ARG A 38 76.35 98.27 4.32
N SER A 39 77.60 97.85 4.49
CA SER A 39 78.56 98.43 5.43
C SER A 39 78.33 99.90 5.82
N GLU A 40 78.51 100.20 7.11
CA GLU A 40 79.15 101.44 7.57
C GLU A 40 80.35 101.08 8.46
N GLN A 41 81.40 101.90 8.40
CA GLN A 41 82.67 101.66 9.08
C GLN A 41 82.72 102.47 10.37
N HIS A 42 83.02 101.84 11.50
CA HIS A 42 83.57 102.55 12.66
C HIS A 42 84.92 101.96 13.05
N GLN A 43 85.96 102.71 12.69
CA GLN A 43 87.33 102.46 13.09
C GLN A 43 87.46 102.71 14.60
N LEU A 44 88.15 101.81 15.32
CA LEU A 44 88.53 102.05 16.71
C LEU A 44 89.67 103.08 16.74
N ALA A 45 89.32 104.35 16.90
CA ALA A 45 90.28 105.43 17.04
C ALA A 45 90.88 105.46 18.45
N ASN A 46 92.21 105.31 18.50
CA ASN A 46 93.14 105.92 19.44
C ASN A 46 92.98 105.71 20.97
N SER A 47 94.00 105.03 21.51
CA SER A 47 94.77 105.40 22.71
C SER A 47 94.04 105.85 23.99
N ALA A 48 94.14 104.99 25.01
CA ALA A 48 94.45 105.31 26.40
C ALA A 48 94.15 106.74 26.92
N ASN A 49 93.13 106.85 27.77
CA ASN A 49 93.17 107.74 28.93
C ASN A 49 92.29 107.20 30.07
N LEU A 50 92.91 106.48 31.01
CA LEU A 50 92.27 106.07 32.27
C LEU A 50 92.23 107.28 33.23
N ASN A 51 91.40 108.29 32.94
CA ASN A 51 90.96 109.35 33.87
C ASN A 51 89.97 110.33 33.21
N GLN A 52 88.70 109.94 33.03
CA GLN A 52 87.60 110.88 32.80
C GLN A 52 86.25 110.24 33.14
N MET A 53 85.49 110.86 34.06
CA MET A 53 84.23 110.31 34.57
C MET A 53 83.04 110.95 33.83
N CYS A 54 82.43 110.21 32.91
CA CYS A 54 81.30 110.70 32.11
C CYS A 54 79.96 110.51 32.87
N ILE A 55 79.18 111.58 33.01
CA ILE A 55 77.88 111.57 33.69
C ILE A 55 76.79 111.64 32.62
N LEU A 56 76.04 110.54 32.45
CA LEU A 56 74.94 110.43 31.48
C LEU A 56 73.64 111.06 31.99
N THR A 57 72.96 111.81 31.13
CA THR A 57 71.67 112.44 31.42
C THR A 57 70.47 111.51 31.18
N LYS A 58 69.40 111.71 31.95
CA LYS A 58 68.20 110.84 31.94
C LYS A 58 67.50 110.77 30.56
N GLY A 59 67.55 111.84 29.77
CA GLY A 59 66.92 111.90 28.44
C GLY A 59 67.62 111.03 27.40
N ASP A 60 68.95 110.89 27.50
CA ASP A 60 69.74 110.06 26.59
C ASP A 60 69.44 108.57 26.77
N LEU A 61 69.25 108.14 28.02
CA LEU A 61 68.80 106.79 28.35
C LEU A 61 67.46 106.47 27.68
N THR A 62 66.44 107.32 27.83
CA THR A 62 65.13 107.09 27.19
C THR A 62 65.22 107.01 25.67
N ARG A 63 66.03 107.88 25.02
CA ARG A 63 66.24 107.83 23.57
C ARG A 63 66.94 106.55 23.10
N ILE A 64 67.82 105.99 23.93
CA ILE A 64 68.49 104.71 23.64
C ILE A 64 67.50 103.54 23.77
N TYR A 65 66.66 103.51 24.82
CA TYR A 65 65.64 102.46 24.98
C TYR A 65 64.63 102.42 23.81
N ASP A 66 64.03 103.56 23.44
CA ASP A 66 63.04 103.64 22.35
C ASP A 66 63.55 103.07 21.01
N ASN A 67 64.83 103.30 20.71
CA ASN A 67 65.47 102.84 19.47
C ASN A 67 65.84 101.35 19.50
N LEU A 68 66.23 100.80 20.66
CA LEU A 68 66.45 99.37 20.84
C LEU A 68 65.15 98.57 20.63
N GLU A 69 64.02 99.08 21.12
CA GLU A 69 62.72 98.41 21.04
C GLU A 69 62.07 98.47 19.64
N ARG A 70 62.50 99.36 18.74
CA ARG A 70 61.88 99.51 17.41
C ARG A 70 61.89 98.21 16.60
N ARG A 71 63.04 97.51 16.57
CA ARG A 71 63.20 96.20 15.87
C ARG A 71 62.37 95.06 16.49
N GLN A 72 61.87 95.23 17.72
CA GLN A 72 60.98 94.27 18.36
C GLN A 72 59.53 94.55 17.94
N ARG A 73 59.09 95.82 18.08
CA ARG A 73 57.78 96.29 17.62
C ARG A 73 57.47 95.94 16.16
N ASP A 74 58.43 96.12 15.25
CA ASP A 74 58.26 95.77 13.83
C ASP A 74 58.04 94.24 13.63
N LYS A 75 58.74 93.39 14.39
CA LYS A 75 58.57 91.93 14.34
C LYS A 75 57.25 91.48 14.95
N ASP A 76 56.85 92.09 16.05
CA ASP A 76 55.62 91.71 16.76
C ASP A 76 54.37 92.20 15.99
N SER A 77 54.46 93.31 15.27
CA SER A 77 53.46 93.72 14.27
C SER A 77 53.29 92.66 13.16
N ILE A 78 54.40 92.14 12.60
CA ILE A 78 54.36 91.07 11.58
C ILE A 78 53.77 89.77 12.15
N LYS A 79 54.10 89.40 13.40
CA LYS A 79 53.47 88.24 14.08
C LYS A 79 51.96 88.43 14.21
N GLN A 80 51.52 89.59 14.74
CA GLN A 80 50.10 89.91 14.90
C GLN A 80 49.34 89.90 13.56
N GLU A 81 49.97 90.34 12.47
CA GLU A 81 49.36 90.27 11.14
C GLU A 81 49.26 88.81 10.62
N MET A 82 50.27 87.97 10.88
CA MET A 82 50.25 86.55 10.53
C MET A 82 49.26 85.74 11.39
N GLU A 83 49.18 86.03 12.68
CA GLU A 83 48.17 85.50 13.61
C GLU A 83 46.77 85.91 13.14
N ARG A 84 46.54 87.19 12.83
CA ARG A 84 45.28 87.68 12.26
C ARG A 84 44.92 87.01 10.93
N LYS A 85 45.90 86.74 10.06
CA LYS A 85 45.69 85.99 8.79
C LYS A 85 45.33 84.52 9.04
N ASN A 86 46.00 83.87 10.00
CA ASN A 86 45.68 82.51 10.42
C ASN A 86 44.30 82.41 11.07
N ASP A 87 43.93 83.37 11.93
CA ASP A 87 42.60 83.52 12.51
C ASP A 87 41.51 83.67 11.44
N LEU A 88 41.73 84.54 10.46
CA LEU A 88 40.80 84.73 9.34
C LEU A 88 40.69 83.46 8.47
N LEU A 89 41.80 82.75 8.26
CA LEU A 89 41.79 81.46 7.55
C LEU A 89 41.04 80.38 8.34
N GLN A 90 41.24 80.28 9.67
CA GLN A 90 40.52 79.34 10.52
C GLN A 90 39.02 79.66 10.56
N ARG A 91 38.62 80.93 10.70
CA ARG A 91 37.22 81.37 10.62
C ARG A 91 36.61 81.04 9.25
N SER A 92 37.34 81.28 8.16
CA SER A 92 36.92 80.92 6.80
C SER A 92 36.74 79.41 6.62
N MET A 93 37.69 78.60 7.12
CA MET A 93 37.60 77.14 7.12
C MET A 93 36.41 76.63 7.96
N GLN A 94 36.15 77.23 9.13
CA GLN A 94 35.01 76.89 9.98
C GLN A 94 33.67 77.19 9.31
N LEU A 95 33.56 78.33 8.62
CA LEU A 95 32.38 78.68 7.81
C LEU A 95 32.21 77.68 6.65
N THR A 96 33.26 77.46 5.85
CA THR A 96 33.23 76.59 4.66
C THR A 96 32.98 75.12 5.01
N LYS A 97 33.47 74.64 6.17
CA LYS A 97 33.25 73.27 6.67
C LYS A 97 31.76 72.91 6.75
N ASN A 98 30.90 73.88 7.01
CA ASN A 98 29.46 73.70 7.16
C ASN A 98 28.68 74.03 5.87
N TRP A 99 29.34 74.35 4.76
CA TRP A 99 28.67 74.69 3.49
C TRP A 99 28.17 73.44 2.76
N PRO A 100 26.84 73.27 2.56
CA PRO A 100 26.23 72.03 2.08
C PRO A 100 26.48 71.71 0.60
N ASN A 101 27.08 72.65 -0.14
CA ASN A 101 27.31 72.57 -1.59
C ASN A 101 28.81 72.42 -1.93
N THR A 102 29.64 72.04 -0.95
CA THR A 102 31.09 71.82 -1.14
C THR A 102 31.34 70.45 -1.77
N ILE A 103 32.26 70.34 -2.74
CA ILE A 103 32.58 69.07 -3.43
C ILE A 103 32.90 67.91 -2.46
N ALA A 104 33.53 68.21 -1.32
CA ALA A 104 33.77 67.24 -0.26
C ALA A 104 32.46 66.75 0.40
N GLY A 105 31.59 67.67 0.82
CA GLY A 105 30.28 67.35 1.40
C GLY A 105 29.34 66.64 0.42
N ASP A 106 29.44 66.95 -0.88
CA ASP A 106 28.66 66.27 -1.92
C ASP A 106 29.15 64.83 -2.18
N ARG A 107 30.47 64.60 -2.09
CA ARG A 107 31.04 63.24 -2.07
C ARG A 107 30.62 62.49 -0.81
N GLU A 108 30.64 63.14 0.35
CA GLU A 108 30.21 62.52 1.60
C GLU A 108 28.72 62.16 1.56
N ARG A 109 27.85 63.09 1.15
CA ARG A 109 26.41 62.85 0.93
C ARG A 109 26.18 61.69 -0.02
N LYS A 110 26.90 61.60 -1.15
CA LYS A 110 26.82 60.45 -2.09
C LYS A 110 27.28 59.14 -1.45
N LEU A 111 28.31 59.16 -0.60
CA LEU A 111 28.76 57.99 0.17
C LEU A 111 27.78 57.58 1.27
N GLN A 112 27.15 58.54 1.96
CA GLN A 112 26.10 58.32 2.95
C GLN A 112 24.84 57.74 2.30
N MET A 113 24.36 58.32 1.19
CA MET A 113 23.23 57.80 0.41
C MET A 113 23.51 56.42 -0.17
N LYS A 114 24.74 56.16 -0.65
CA LYS A 114 25.14 54.80 -1.06
C LYS A 114 25.09 53.83 0.12
N LYS A 115 25.69 54.18 1.27
CA LYS A 115 25.64 53.35 2.49
C LYS A 115 24.22 53.08 2.97
N LEU A 116 23.30 54.05 2.85
CA LEU A 116 21.89 53.89 3.20
C LEU A 116 21.21 52.88 2.25
N ARG A 117 21.31 53.10 0.93
CA ARG A 117 20.72 52.21 -0.08
C ARG A 117 21.31 50.79 -0.01
N ASP A 118 22.61 50.66 0.22
CA ASP A 118 23.28 49.37 0.30
C ASP A 118 22.88 48.63 1.60
N LYS A 119 22.65 49.35 2.73
CA LYS A 119 22.00 48.79 3.94
C LYS A 119 20.57 48.35 3.68
N GLU A 120 19.73 49.19 3.07
CA GLU A 120 18.36 48.81 2.71
C GLU A 120 18.33 47.55 1.82
N ALA A 121 19.30 47.40 0.91
CA ALA A 121 19.42 46.23 0.07
C ALA A 121 19.84 44.97 0.86
N GLU A 122 20.71 45.10 1.86
CA GLU A 122 21.00 44.00 2.80
C GLU A 122 19.82 43.66 3.71
N GLU A 123 19.06 44.65 4.18
CA GLU A 123 17.88 44.45 5.02
C GLU A 123 16.77 43.74 4.25
N ARG A 124 16.51 44.14 2.99
CA ARG A 124 15.59 43.43 2.09
C ARG A 124 16.04 41.99 1.82
N LYS A 125 17.35 41.74 1.66
CA LYS A 125 17.87 40.36 1.55
C LYS A 125 17.61 39.55 2.81
N LYS A 126 17.94 40.07 3.99
CA LYS A 126 17.68 39.40 5.28
C LYS A 126 16.20 39.07 5.48
N VAL A 127 15.28 39.91 4.99
CA VAL A 127 13.84 39.60 4.98
C VAL A 127 13.51 38.44 4.05
N LEU A 128 14.02 38.45 2.81
CA LEU A 128 13.83 37.33 1.87
C LEU A 128 14.46 36.03 2.37
N ASP A 129 15.67 36.07 2.93
CA ASP A 129 16.34 34.91 3.52
C ASP A 129 15.48 34.28 4.64
N LEU A 130 14.86 35.11 5.48
CA LEU A 130 13.93 34.68 6.54
C LEU A 130 12.55 34.23 6.03
N GLU A 131 12.12 34.65 4.85
CA GLU A 131 10.89 34.18 4.20
C GLU A 131 11.11 32.84 3.48
N GLU A 132 12.25 32.68 2.80
CA GLU A 132 12.68 31.41 2.21
C GLU A 132 12.97 30.36 3.29
N GLU A 133 13.58 30.73 4.43
CA GLU A 133 13.77 29.80 5.56
C GLU A 133 12.44 29.31 6.15
N LYS A 134 11.45 30.20 6.31
CA LYS A 134 10.09 29.81 6.75
C LYS A 134 9.44 28.85 5.75
N LEU A 135 9.41 29.20 4.47
CA LEU A 135 8.83 28.36 3.42
C LEU A 135 9.54 27.00 3.30
N ALA A 136 10.86 26.96 3.52
CA ALA A 136 11.62 25.71 3.55
C ALA A 136 11.30 24.87 4.81
N ALA A 137 11.15 25.51 5.97
CA ALA A 137 10.75 24.86 7.21
C ALA A 137 9.31 24.33 7.15
N GLU A 138 8.39 25.07 6.53
CA GLU A 138 7.00 24.68 6.27
C GLU A 138 6.93 23.47 5.34
N ARG A 139 7.54 23.53 4.15
CA ARG A 139 7.62 22.36 3.24
C ARG A 139 8.28 21.16 3.93
N ARG A 140 9.35 21.35 4.69
CA ARG A 140 10.00 20.28 5.46
C ARG A 140 9.05 19.67 6.50
N ARG A 141 8.25 20.49 7.17
CA ARG A 141 7.20 20.04 8.09
C ARG A 141 6.13 19.26 7.35
N GLU A 142 5.61 19.74 6.23
CA GLU A 142 4.62 19.05 5.39
C GLU A 142 5.13 17.66 4.94
N TYR A 143 6.37 17.56 4.46
CA TYR A 143 6.97 16.28 4.10
C TYR A 143 7.14 15.33 5.30
N ILE A 144 7.52 15.86 6.47
CA ILE A 144 7.63 15.07 7.71
C ILE A 144 6.24 14.60 8.18
N ASP A 145 5.23 15.46 8.15
CA ASP A 145 3.88 15.14 8.63
C ASP A 145 3.16 14.19 7.66
N LYS A 146 3.39 14.31 6.34
CA LYS A 146 2.97 13.31 5.34
C LYS A 146 3.66 11.96 5.53
N ALA A 147 4.97 11.94 5.78
CA ALA A 147 5.71 10.70 6.03
C ALA A 147 5.29 10.02 7.35
N LYS A 148 4.91 10.79 8.38
CA LYS A 148 4.26 10.24 9.60
C LYS A 148 2.91 9.60 9.27
N GLN A 149 2.07 10.28 8.48
CA GLN A 149 0.75 9.76 8.09
C GLN A 149 0.88 8.47 7.28
N GLU A 150 1.77 8.42 6.30
CA GLU A 150 2.06 7.23 5.52
C GLU A 150 2.56 6.07 6.40
N ARG A 151 3.54 6.33 7.30
CA ARG A 151 4.02 5.32 8.26
C ARG A 151 2.92 4.82 9.20
N TYR A 152 2.02 5.70 9.65
CA TYR A 152 0.90 5.34 10.53
C TYR A 152 -0.15 4.49 9.79
N TYR A 153 -0.48 4.85 8.54
CA TYR A 153 -1.38 4.07 7.68
C TYR A 153 -0.80 2.70 7.30
N GLU A 154 0.53 2.59 7.24
CA GLU A 154 1.23 1.33 6.95
C GLU A 154 1.22 0.35 8.14
N THR A 155 0.72 0.74 9.33
CA THR A 155 0.59 -0.18 10.48
C THR A 155 -0.58 -1.15 10.31
N ASP A 156 -0.41 -2.41 10.73
CA ASP A 156 -1.39 -3.48 10.48
C ASP A 156 -2.75 -3.28 11.16
N ARG A 157 -2.78 -2.60 12.31
CA ARG A 157 -4.03 -2.20 12.99
C ARG A 157 -4.83 -1.20 12.13
N VAL A 158 -4.13 -0.23 11.54
CA VAL A 158 -4.73 0.80 10.68
C VAL A 158 -5.11 0.23 9.31
N LYS A 159 -4.34 -0.71 8.76
CA LYS A 159 -4.73 -1.48 7.57
C LYS A 159 -6.01 -2.31 7.80
N THR A 160 -6.13 -2.96 8.97
CA THR A 160 -7.31 -3.76 9.35
C THR A 160 -8.54 -2.86 9.59
N PHE A 161 -8.34 -1.65 10.11
CA PHE A 161 -9.39 -0.64 10.19
C PHE A 161 -9.80 -0.13 8.79
N HIS A 162 -8.85 0.16 7.89
CA HIS A 162 -9.16 0.58 6.51
C HIS A 162 -9.88 -0.50 5.68
N SER A 163 -9.58 -1.79 5.88
CA SER A 163 -10.30 -2.86 5.18
C SER A 163 -11.74 -3.04 5.69
N SER A 164 -11.98 -2.79 6.98
CA SER A 164 -13.34 -2.74 7.53
C SER A 164 -14.07 -1.44 7.16
N LEU A 165 -13.37 -0.31 6.98
CA LEU A 165 -13.90 0.94 6.44
C LEU A 165 -14.42 0.76 5.01
N LEU A 166 -13.62 0.13 4.14
CA LEU A 166 -14.03 -0.23 2.78
C LEU A 166 -15.31 -1.09 2.79
N LEU A 167 -15.43 -2.03 3.74
CA LEU A 167 -16.65 -2.83 3.90
C LEU A 167 -17.86 -1.99 4.31
N THR A 168 -17.71 -0.91 5.09
CA THR A 168 -18.84 -0.01 5.42
C THR A 168 -19.39 0.71 4.19
N GLU A 169 -18.53 1.20 3.29
CA GLU A 169 -18.97 1.86 2.06
C GLU A 169 -19.53 0.85 1.05
N VAL A 170 -18.96 -0.36 0.93
CA VAL A 170 -19.54 -1.45 0.12
C VAL A 170 -20.93 -1.87 0.61
N LEU A 171 -21.19 -1.83 1.93
CA LEU A 171 -22.53 -2.05 2.47
C LEU A 171 -23.49 -0.90 2.08
N LYS A 172 -23.02 0.35 2.09
CA LYS A 172 -23.83 1.51 1.65
C LYS A 172 -24.14 1.47 0.15
N GLU A 173 -23.17 1.11 -0.69
CA GLU A 173 -23.40 0.83 -2.12
C GLU A 173 -24.42 -0.30 -2.31
N ARG A 174 -24.37 -1.33 -1.46
CA ARG A 174 -25.30 -2.47 -1.54
C ARG A 174 -26.73 -2.09 -1.17
N GLU A 175 -26.93 -1.22 -0.19
CA GLU A 175 -28.24 -0.64 0.13
C GLU A 175 -28.80 0.13 -1.09
N LEU A 176 -27.99 1.01 -1.70
CA LEU A 176 -28.37 1.77 -2.89
C LEU A 176 -28.70 0.87 -4.10
N GLN A 177 -27.98 -0.24 -4.29
CA GLN A 177 -28.32 -1.25 -5.31
C GLN A 177 -29.67 -1.92 -5.04
N ILE A 178 -30.03 -2.16 -3.76
CA ILE A 178 -31.31 -2.77 -3.39
C ILE A 178 -32.44 -1.77 -3.63
N GLU A 179 -32.29 -0.50 -3.20
CA GLU A 179 -33.25 0.57 -3.49
C GLU A 179 -33.45 0.80 -5.00
N MET A 180 -32.37 0.78 -5.78
CA MET A 180 -32.46 0.89 -7.23
C MET A 180 -33.22 -0.30 -7.82
N LYS A 181 -32.96 -1.52 -7.33
CA LYS A 181 -33.66 -2.73 -7.80
C LYS A 181 -35.15 -2.70 -7.44
N THR A 182 -35.54 -2.30 -6.23
CA THR A 182 -36.96 -2.23 -5.86
C THR A 182 -37.71 -1.20 -6.70
N ARG A 183 -37.14 -0.01 -6.92
CA ARG A 183 -37.74 1.00 -7.82
C ARG A 183 -37.87 0.51 -9.27
N ILE A 184 -36.91 -0.27 -9.78
CA ILE A 184 -37.03 -0.89 -11.11
C ILE A 184 -38.18 -1.91 -11.15
N GLU A 185 -38.36 -2.70 -10.09
CA GLU A 185 -39.44 -3.68 -10.01
C GLU A 185 -40.82 -3.03 -9.81
N GLU A 186 -40.90 -1.93 -9.05
CA GLU A 186 -42.08 -1.08 -8.92
C GLU A 186 -42.49 -0.47 -10.28
N MET A 187 -41.53 0.03 -11.07
CA MET A 187 -41.79 0.54 -12.42
C MET A 187 -42.22 -0.56 -13.41
N ARG A 188 -41.67 -1.77 -13.30
CA ARG A 188 -42.12 -2.94 -14.07
C ARG A 188 -43.54 -3.32 -13.71
N LEU A 189 -43.83 -3.53 -12.43
CA LEU A 189 -45.17 -3.86 -11.95
C LEU A 189 -46.19 -2.78 -12.36
N ALA A 190 -45.81 -1.50 -12.35
CA ALA A 190 -46.65 -0.43 -12.88
C ALA A 190 -46.91 -0.59 -14.39
N SER A 191 -45.87 -0.87 -15.19
CA SER A 191 -45.99 -1.12 -16.64
C SER A 191 -46.86 -2.34 -16.95
N ASP A 192 -46.64 -3.46 -16.24
CA ASP A 192 -47.36 -4.73 -16.44
C ASP A 192 -48.85 -4.58 -16.11
N ASN A 193 -49.19 -3.84 -15.04
CA ASN A 193 -50.58 -3.49 -14.72
C ASN A 193 -51.22 -2.60 -15.80
N ASP A 194 -50.43 -1.70 -16.39
CA ASP A 194 -50.91 -0.78 -17.43
C ASP A 194 -51.09 -1.49 -18.79
N GLU A 195 -50.28 -2.50 -19.10
CA GLU A 195 -50.47 -3.43 -20.24
C GLU A 195 -51.71 -4.32 -20.02
N LEU A 196 -51.82 -4.97 -18.86
CA LEU A 196 -53.01 -5.75 -18.47
C LEU A 196 -54.31 -4.94 -18.56
N ARG A 197 -54.27 -3.65 -18.23
CA ARG A 197 -55.41 -2.74 -18.37
C ARG A 197 -55.80 -2.52 -19.84
N ARG A 198 -54.84 -2.33 -20.74
CA ARG A 198 -55.09 -2.22 -22.20
C ARG A 198 -55.63 -3.51 -22.78
N ASP A 199 -55.14 -4.66 -22.34
CA ASP A 199 -55.67 -5.97 -22.73
C ASP A 199 -57.13 -6.16 -22.28
N GLN A 200 -57.47 -5.76 -21.05
CA GLN A 200 -58.86 -5.76 -20.57
C GLN A 200 -59.77 -4.81 -21.37
N GLU A 201 -59.27 -3.60 -21.69
CA GLU A 201 -59.98 -2.62 -22.53
C GLU A 201 -60.25 -3.19 -23.94
N THR A 202 -59.24 -3.76 -24.62
CA THR A 202 -59.40 -4.35 -25.97
C THR A 202 -60.26 -5.61 -26.00
N LEU A 203 -60.16 -6.48 -24.98
CA LEU A 203 -61.05 -7.64 -24.83
C LEU A 203 -62.51 -7.18 -24.66
N HIS A 204 -62.77 -6.15 -23.85
CA HIS A 204 -64.11 -5.59 -23.67
C HIS A 204 -64.67 -4.96 -24.96
N GLU A 205 -63.83 -4.27 -25.75
CA GLU A 205 -64.22 -3.77 -27.08
C GLU A 205 -64.54 -4.91 -28.06
N PHE A 206 -63.73 -5.97 -28.09
CA PHE A 206 -64.00 -7.16 -28.91
C PHE A 206 -65.33 -7.81 -28.52
N ASP A 207 -65.57 -8.02 -27.22
CA ASP A 207 -66.80 -8.58 -26.67
C ASP A 207 -68.03 -7.74 -27.05
N LYS A 208 -67.91 -6.41 -27.01
CA LYS A 208 -68.96 -5.48 -27.43
C LYS A 208 -69.22 -5.58 -28.94
N ALA A 209 -68.17 -5.57 -29.77
CA ALA A 209 -68.30 -5.69 -31.23
C ALA A 209 -68.91 -7.04 -31.64
N GLU A 210 -68.58 -8.12 -30.93
CA GLU A 210 -69.09 -9.47 -31.17
C GLU A 210 -70.56 -9.61 -30.73
N LYS A 211 -70.96 -8.97 -29.62
CA LYS A 211 -72.38 -8.78 -29.22
C LYS A 211 -73.18 -7.98 -30.26
N GLU A 212 -72.68 -6.82 -30.69
CA GLU A 212 -73.33 -6.02 -31.75
C GLU A 212 -73.48 -6.80 -33.07
N LYS A 213 -72.49 -7.62 -33.43
CA LYS A 213 -72.51 -8.47 -34.63
C LYS A 213 -73.50 -9.63 -34.50
N LYS A 214 -73.66 -10.19 -33.30
CA LYS A 214 -74.72 -11.16 -32.97
C LYS A 214 -76.11 -10.52 -33.05
N GLU A 215 -76.29 -9.32 -32.50
CA GLU A 215 -77.55 -8.56 -32.59
C GLU A 215 -77.94 -8.20 -34.04
N LYS A 216 -77.00 -7.70 -34.84
CA LYS A 216 -77.25 -7.35 -36.25
C LYS A 216 -77.73 -8.59 -37.02
N LYS A 217 -77.05 -9.74 -36.86
CA LYS A 217 -77.50 -11.03 -37.41
C LYS A 217 -78.83 -11.53 -36.85
N ALA A 218 -79.17 -11.22 -35.60
CA ALA A 218 -80.47 -11.59 -35.03
C ALA A 218 -81.62 -10.76 -35.64
N LYS A 219 -81.38 -9.45 -35.85
CA LYS A 219 -82.31 -8.54 -36.54
C LYS A 219 -82.51 -8.97 -38.00
N GLU A 220 -81.43 -9.17 -38.76
CA GLU A 220 -81.45 -9.71 -40.15
C GLU A 220 -82.26 -11.01 -40.28
N ARG A 221 -82.12 -11.93 -39.31
CA ARG A 221 -82.89 -13.19 -39.26
C ARG A 221 -84.37 -12.97 -38.97
N ALA A 222 -84.70 -12.05 -38.06
CA ALA A 222 -86.08 -11.71 -37.74
C ALA A 222 -86.78 -11.04 -38.93
N ASP A 223 -86.11 -10.10 -39.60
CA ASP A 223 -86.60 -9.40 -40.78
C ASP A 223 -86.83 -10.37 -41.95
N LEU A 224 -85.88 -11.30 -42.18
CA LEU A 224 -86.03 -12.37 -43.16
C LEU A 224 -87.19 -13.31 -42.84
N ALA A 225 -87.39 -13.67 -41.57
CA ALA A 225 -88.51 -14.50 -41.14
C ALA A 225 -89.86 -13.80 -41.32
N GLN A 226 -89.96 -12.50 -41.02
CA GLN A 226 -91.15 -11.70 -41.31
C GLN A 226 -91.41 -11.62 -42.82
N PHE A 227 -90.38 -11.39 -43.63
CA PHE A 227 -90.53 -11.38 -45.10
C PHE A 227 -91.04 -12.73 -45.62
N GLN A 228 -90.45 -13.85 -45.16
CA GLN A 228 -90.91 -15.20 -45.51
C GLN A 228 -92.37 -15.45 -45.10
N LEU A 229 -92.78 -14.98 -43.92
CA LEU A 229 -94.17 -15.06 -43.46
C LEU A 229 -95.13 -14.26 -44.36
N THR A 230 -94.75 -13.05 -44.80
CA THR A 230 -95.57 -12.29 -45.77
C THR A 230 -95.66 -12.97 -47.13
N GLN A 231 -94.59 -13.63 -47.60
CA GLN A 231 -94.60 -14.40 -48.84
C GLN A 231 -95.51 -15.64 -48.74
N ILE A 232 -95.48 -16.36 -47.63
CA ILE A 232 -96.39 -17.49 -47.36
C ILE A 232 -97.84 -17.01 -47.35
N ASN A 233 -98.14 -15.91 -46.65
CA ASN A 233 -99.49 -15.35 -46.61
C ASN A 233 -99.96 -14.87 -47.99
N ARG A 234 -99.10 -14.21 -48.78
CA ARG A 234 -99.41 -13.80 -50.16
C ARG A 234 -99.69 -14.99 -51.09
N ARG A 235 -98.96 -16.10 -50.93
CA ARG A 235 -99.24 -17.36 -51.65
C ARG A 235 -100.59 -17.97 -51.24
N LYS A 236 -100.90 -18.01 -49.93
CA LYS A 236 -102.21 -18.46 -49.43
C LYS A 236 -103.36 -17.62 -50.00
N SER A 237 -103.24 -16.29 -49.99
CA SER A 237 -104.26 -15.40 -50.57
C SER A 237 -104.48 -15.65 -52.07
N ARG A 238 -103.41 -15.84 -52.84
CA ARG A 238 -103.53 -16.21 -54.27
C ARG A 238 -104.24 -17.54 -54.46
N TYR A 239 -103.85 -18.58 -53.73
CA TYR A 239 -104.48 -19.90 -53.82
C TYR A 239 -105.99 -19.86 -53.48
N VAL A 240 -106.39 -19.03 -52.51
CA VAL A 240 -107.81 -18.80 -52.20
C VAL A 240 -108.53 -18.07 -53.34
N GLN A 241 -107.91 -17.08 -53.97
CA GLN A 241 -108.47 -16.38 -55.14
C GLN A 241 -108.59 -17.31 -56.36
N GLU A 242 -107.56 -18.09 -56.64
CA GLU A 242 -107.52 -19.13 -57.68
C GLU A 242 -108.65 -20.15 -57.47
N LYS A 243 -108.83 -20.66 -56.25
CA LYS A 243 -109.95 -21.55 -55.90
C LYS A 243 -111.34 -20.91 -55.96
N GLN A 244 -111.44 -19.58 -55.86
CA GLN A 244 -112.70 -18.85 -56.10
C GLN A 244 -112.99 -18.69 -57.59
N LEU A 245 -111.96 -18.50 -58.42
CA LEU A 245 -112.10 -18.48 -59.88
C LEU A 245 -112.44 -19.87 -60.43
N ASP A 246 -111.79 -20.94 -59.97
CA ASP A 246 -112.14 -22.33 -60.33
C ASP A 246 -113.63 -22.64 -60.11
N GLN A 247 -114.20 -22.11 -59.01
CA GLN A 247 -115.61 -22.30 -58.68
C GLN A 247 -116.53 -21.51 -59.62
N GLN A 248 -116.18 -20.26 -59.94
CA GLN A 248 -116.93 -19.42 -60.88
C GLN A 248 -116.89 -19.98 -62.30
N GLU A 249 -115.72 -20.43 -62.77
CA GLU A 249 -115.58 -21.11 -64.05
C GLU A 249 -116.36 -22.44 -64.07
N GLY A 250 -116.32 -23.22 -62.99
CA GLY A 250 -117.10 -24.46 -62.86
C GLY A 250 -118.61 -24.24 -62.96
N ASP A 251 -119.14 -23.19 -62.31
CA ASP A 251 -120.56 -22.82 -62.41
C ASP A 251 -120.94 -22.31 -63.82
N GLU A 252 -120.07 -21.56 -64.50
CA GLU A 252 -120.30 -21.15 -65.90
C GLU A 252 -120.21 -22.34 -66.89
N TYR A 253 -119.27 -23.26 -66.72
CA TYR A 253 -119.21 -24.49 -67.50
C TYR A 253 -120.49 -25.33 -67.32
N LYS A 254 -121.04 -25.37 -66.10
CA LYS A 254 -122.31 -26.04 -65.83
C LYS A 254 -123.48 -25.37 -66.56
N ARG A 255 -123.60 -24.04 -66.49
CA ARG A 255 -124.60 -23.25 -67.25
C ARG A 255 -124.51 -23.49 -68.75
N LEU A 256 -123.28 -23.52 -69.28
CA LEU A 256 -123.04 -23.77 -70.71
C LEU A 256 -123.39 -25.21 -71.12
N ALA A 257 -123.13 -26.20 -70.27
CA ALA A 257 -123.52 -27.59 -70.51
C ALA A 257 -125.05 -27.78 -70.47
N GLU A 258 -125.74 -27.16 -69.51
CA GLU A 258 -127.20 -27.15 -69.41
C GLU A 258 -127.84 -26.53 -70.67
N LYS A 259 -127.29 -25.41 -71.17
CA LYS A 259 -127.73 -24.80 -72.43
C LYS A 259 -127.47 -25.72 -73.65
N SER A 260 -126.25 -26.25 -73.78
CA SER A 260 -125.86 -27.12 -74.89
C SER A 260 -126.73 -28.38 -74.97
N LEU A 261 -127.16 -28.92 -73.82
CA LEU A 261 -128.10 -30.03 -73.76
C LEU A 261 -129.50 -29.67 -74.31
N ALA A 262 -129.99 -28.47 -73.99
CA ALA A 262 -131.26 -27.96 -74.53
C ALA A 262 -131.19 -27.74 -76.05
N ASP A 263 -130.11 -27.10 -76.54
CA ASP A 263 -129.84 -26.92 -77.97
C ASP A 263 -129.78 -28.29 -78.70
N HIS A 264 -129.18 -29.31 -78.07
CA HIS A 264 -129.14 -30.68 -78.59
C HIS A 264 -130.54 -31.35 -78.67
N MET A 265 -131.41 -31.11 -77.69
CA MET A 265 -132.77 -31.64 -77.67
C MET A 265 -133.64 -31.05 -78.79
N GLU A 266 -133.51 -29.75 -79.08
CA GLU A 266 -134.19 -29.15 -80.23
C GLU A 266 -133.65 -29.69 -81.56
N LEU A 267 -132.33 -29.89 -81.66
CA LEU A 267 -131.70 -30.44 -82.86
C LEU A 267 -132.15 -31.89 -83.14
N GLU A 268 -132.26 -32.74 -82.11
CA GLU A 268 -132.84 -34.10 -82.25
C GLU A 268 -134.30 -34.05 -82.71
N ARG A 269 -135.11 -33.12 -82.19
CA ARG A 269 -136.51 -32.93 -82.61
C ARG A 269 -136.62 -32.53 -84.10
N LEU A 270 -135.71 -31.69 -84.58
CA LEU A 270 -135.61 -31.32 -86.00
C LEU A 270 -135.13 -32.48 -86.89
N LYS A 271 -134.17 -33.31 -86.41
CA LYS A 271 -133.76 -34.53 -87.13
C LYS A 271 -134.89 -35.55 -87.23
N ALA A 272 -135.70 -35.72 -86.19
CA ALA A 272 -136.81 -36.68 -86.18
C ALA A 272 -137.84 -36.39 -87.28
N LEU A 273 -138.18 -35.11 -87.48
CA LEU A 273 -139.05 -34.65 -88.58
C LEU A 273 -138.44 -34.99 -89.95
N LYS A 274 -137.19 -34.57 -90.20
CA LYS A 274 -136.48 -34.89 -91.46
C LYS A 274 -136.33 -36.40 -91.70
N LYS A 275 -136.23 -37.21 -90.65
CA LYS A 275 -136.16 -38.67 -90.76
C LYS A 275 -137.48 -39.30 -91.22
N GLN A 276 -138.63 -38.70 -90.92
CA GLN A 276 -139.92 -39.12 -91.51
C GLN A 276 -139.97 -38.81 -93.02
N GLU A 277 -139.55 -37.61 -93.43
CA GLU A 277 -139.49 -37.21 -94.84
C GLU A 277 -138.56 -38.14 -95.65
N VAL A 278 -137.34 -38.39 -95.13
CA VAL A 278 -136.36 -39.28 -95.78
C VAL A 278 -136.87 -40.71 -95.88
N LYS A 279 -137.62 -41.23 -94.89
CA LYS A 279 -138.20 -42.58 -94.99
C LYS A 279 -139.17 -42.70 -96.17
N GLN A 280 -140.07 -41.73 -96.35
CA GLN A 280 -141.01 -41.69 -97.49
C GLN A 280 -140.33 -41.60 -98.87
N MET A 281 -139.04 -41.24 -98.91
CA MET A 281 -138.21 -41.23 -100.12
C MET A 281 -137.37 -42.50 -100.26
N TYR A 282 -136.91 -43.09 -99.16
CA TYR A 282 -136.07 -44.28 -99.16
C TYR A 282 -136.84 -45.57 -99.47
N ASP A 283 -138.09 -45.68 -99.02
CA ASP A 283 -138.95 -46.84 -99.33
C ASP A 283 -139.14 -46.99 -100.86
N LYS A 284 -139.14 -45.87 -101.62
CA LYS A 284 -139.18 -45.82 -103.10
C LYS A 284 -137.85 -46.18 -103.79
N SER A 285 -136.76 -46.33 -103.04
CA SER A 285 -135.40 -46.55 -103.55
C SER A 285 -134.91 -47.98 -103.34
N ILE A 286 -135.39 -48.67 -102.29
CA ILE A 286 -135.10 -50.10 -102.06
C ILE A 286 -135.51 -50.96 -103.27
N GLU A 287 -136.67 -50.67 -103.89
CA GLU A 287 -137.20 -51.36 -105.08
C GLU A 287 -136.22 -51.36 -106.27
N GLN A 288 -135.27 -50.41 -106.30
CA GLN A 288 -134.29 -50.29 -107.39
C GLN A 288 -132.97 -51.03 -107.10
N LYS A 289 -132.56 -51.15 -105.82
CA LYS A 289 -131.17 -51.47 -105.46
C LYS A 289 -130.85 -52.97 -105.31
N GLN A 290 -131.86 -53.85 -105.30
CA GLN A 290 -131.67 -55.31 -105.18
C GLN A 290 -131.00 -55.97 -106.42
N ARG A 291 -130.52 -55.20 -107.41
CA ARG A 291 -130.09 -55.68 -108.73
C ARG A 291 -128.56 -55.80 -108.95
N ILE A 292 -127.73 -55.51 -107.94
CA ILE A 292 -126.28 -55.20 -108.16
C ILE A 292 -125.28 -56.11 -107.42
N LYS A 293 -125.58 -56.55 -106.18
CA LYS A 293 -124.54 -56.94 -105.19
C LYS A 293 -124.06 -58.40 -105.25
N GLN A 294 -123.42 -58.84 -106.35
CA GLN A 294 -123.02 -60.25 -106.56
C GLN A 294 -121.62 -60.44 -107.17
N ILE A 295 -120.64 -59.57 -106.86
CA ILE A 295 -119.36 -59.45 -107.60
C ILE A 295 -118.09 -59.24 -106.72
N GLU A 296 -118.17 -58.77 -105.46
CA GLU A 296 -117.21 -57.73 -104.97
C GLU A 296 -115.96 -58.02 -104.06
N GLU A 297 -115.76 -59.13 -103.32
CA GLU A 297 -114.99 -59.09 -102.03
C GLU A 297 -113.74 -60.05 -101.85
N GLN A 298 -112.46 -59.55 -101.92
CA GLN A 298 -111.15 -60.26 -101.62
C GLN A 298 -109.94 -59.32 -101.33
N MET A 299 -108.81 -59.77 -100.69
CA MET A 299 -107.40 -59.18 -100.65
C MET A 299 -106.28 -60.17 -100.09
N ASP A 300 -105.10 -59.72 -99.58
CA ASP A 300 -103.73 -60.35 -99.43
C ASP A 300 -102.98 -60.25 -98.03
N GLU A 301 -101.69 -60.73 -97.89
CA GLU A 301 -101.23 -61.45 -96.63
C GLU A 301 -99.70 -61.56 -96.13
N GLU A 302 -98.65 -60.72 -96.44
CA GLU A 302 -97.18 -61.13 -96.31
C GLU A 302 -96.25 -60.78 -95.05
N GLU A 303 -95.03 -60.16 -95.20
CA GLU A 303 -93.72 -60.42 -94.46
C GLU A 303 -93.32 -59.72 -93.09
N ASP A 304 -92.34 -60.29 -92.31
CA ASP A 304 -91.45 -59.66 -91.24
C ASP A 304 -90.21 -60.55 -90.80
N GLU A 305 -89.16 -60.04 -90.10
CA GLU A 305 -88.09 -60.86 -89.40
C GLU A 305 -87.22 -60.22 -88.23
N ASP A 306 -86.08 -59.51 -88.46
CA ASP A 306 -84.96 -59.42 -87.47
C ASP A 306 -83.99 -58.18 -87.44
N ILE A 307 -83.42 -57.89 -86.24
CA ILE A 307 -81.96 -57.59 -86.01
C ILE A 307 -81.41 -58.21 -84.67
N ARG A 308 -80.62 -59.30 -84.69
CA ARG A 308 -80.33 -60.19 -83.50
C ARG A 308 -78.99 -60.12 -82.71
N VAL A 309 -77.98 -59.28 -83.02
CA VAL A 309 -76.55 -59.76 -83.00
C VAL A 309 -75.55 -59.49 -81.82
N TYR A 310 -75.30 -58.27 -81.29
CA TYR A 310 -73.95 -57.87 -80.78
C TYR A 310 -73.63 -58.05 -79.25
N ALA A 311 -72.32 -58.20 -78.85
CA ALA A 311 -71.90 -58.58 -77.47
C ALA A 311 -70.56 -58.01 -76.83
N GLU A 312 -69.48 -58.82 -76.63
CA GLU A 312 -68.86 -59.05 -75.28
C GLU A 312 -67.61 -58.27 -74.70
N VAL A 313 -66.76 -57.60 -75.49
CA VAL A 313 -65.28 -57.50 -75.24
C VAL A 313 -64.73 -56.91 -73.89
N LYS A 314 -65.49 -56.17 -73.07
CA LYS A 314 -64.97 -55.03 -72.26
C LYS A 314 -64.27 -55.31 -70.88
N LYS A 315 -63.95 -56.55 -70.48
CA LYS A 315 -63.71 -56.91 -69.04
C LYS A 315 -62.26 -57.00 -68.46
N ARG A 316 -61.17 -56.85 -69.23
CA ARG A 316 -59.85 -57.45 -68.84
C ARG A 316 -58.85 -56.59 -68.02
N ILE A 317 -59.04 -55.28 -67.81
CA ILE A 317 -57.94 -54.34 -67.47
C ILE A 317 -57.57 -54.22 -65.96
N ALA A 318 -58.46 -54.55 -65.02
CA ALA A 318 -58.40 -54.01 -63.65
C ALA A 318 -57.37 -54.62 -62.65
N ARG A 319 -56.44 -55.50 -63.06
CA ARG A 319 -55.72 -56.41 -62.10
C ARG A 319 -54.33 -55.94 -61.62
N LEU A 320 -53.69 -54.94 -62.23
CA LEU A 320 -52.23 -54.68 -62.11
C LEU A 320 -51.79 -53.56 -61.12
N ARG A 321 -52.54 -53.25 -60.05
CA ARG A 321 -52.27 -52.06 -59.20
C ARG A 321 -51.91 -52.31 -57.72
N ARG A 322 -51.74 -53.55 -57.25
CA ARG A 322 -51.75 -53.87 -55.80
C ARG A 322 -50.41 -54.30 -55.18
N GLU A 323 -49.30 -54.29 -55.93
CA GLU A 323 -48.05 -54.94 -55.50
C GLU A 323 -46.91 -53.98 -55.07
N LYS A 324 -47.11 -52.66 -55.13
CA LYS A 324 -46.00 -51.68 -55.04
C LYS A 324 -45.86 -50.89 -53.72
N GLU A 325 -46.55 -51.33 -52.66
CA GLU A 325 -46.69 -50.56 -51.41
C GLU A 325 -45.87 -51.14 -50.22
N LEU A 326 -45.25 -52.31 -50.39
CA LEU A 326 -44.66 -53.11 -49.30
C LEU A 326 -43.17 -52.86 -49.05
N GLN A 327 -42.50 -52.02 -49.84
CA GLN A 327 -41.03 -51.81 -49.77
C GLN A 327 -40.60 -50.61 -48.88
N ALA A 328 -41.52 -49.75 -48.44
CA ALA A 328 -41.19 -48.45 -47.83
C ALA A 328 -41.08 -48.45 -46.28
N ASN A 329 -40.82 -49.59 -45.65
CA ASN A 329 -40.96 -49.74 -44.18
C ASN A 329 -39.75 -50.36 -43.46
N GLN A 330 -38.55 -50.30 -44.05
CA GLN A 330 -37.30 -50.81 -43.44
C GLN A 330 -36.29 -49.71 -43.05
N GLU A 331 -36.52 -48.45 -43.42
CA GLU A 331 -35.62 -47.31 -43.13
C GLU A 331 -35.85 -46.67 -41.74
N LYS A 332 -36.26 -47.45 -40.72
CA LYS A 332 -36.70 -46.94 -39.41
C LYS A 332 -36.03 -47.60 -38.20
N GLN A 333 -34.75 -47.97 -38.31
CA GLN A 333 -34.09 -48.77 -37.27
C GLN A 333 -32.66 -48.35 -36.87
N GLU A 334 -32.18 -47.18 -37.32
CA GLU A 334 -30.84 -46.63 -37.03
C GLU A 334 -30.85 -45.44 -36.05
N ALA A 335 -31.64 -45.53 -34.97
CA ALA A 335 -31.84 -44.41 -34.02
C ALA A 335 -31.87 -44.86 -32.55
N ARG A 336 -30.96 -45.75 -32.14
CA ARG A 336 -30.85 -46.29 -30.76
C ARG A 336 -29.40 -46.51 -30.28
N ASP A 337 -28.51 -45.56 -30.53
CA ASP A 337 -27.21 -45.53 -29.88
C ASP A 337 -27.32 -45.14 -28.39
N GLY A 338 -26.74 -45.95 -27.51
CA GLY A 338 -26.88 -45.77 -26.06
C GLY A 338 -26.09 -46.75 -25.19
N LEU A 339 -24.91 -47.21 -25.67
CA LEU A 339 -24.15 -48.29 -25.01
C LEU A 339 -22.64 -48.00 -24.83
N LEU A 340 -22.22 -46.72 -24.83
CA LEU A 340 -20.82 -46.30 -24.67
C LEU A 340 -20.67 -45.27 -23.54
N GLY A 341 -20.69 -45.76 -22.29
CA GLY A 341 -20.73 -44.92 -21.09
C GLY A 341 -19.87 -45.40 -19.91
N TYR A 342 -18.89 -46.29 -20.12
CA TYR A 342 -18.05 -46.83 -19.04
C TYR A 342 -16.60 -47.07 -19.48
N LEU A 343 -15.83 -45.99 -19.69
CA LEU A 343 -14.35 -45.99 -19.66
C LEU A 343 -13.77 -44.55 -19.64
N GLY A 344 -14.37 -43.67 -18.83
CA GLY A 344 -13.93 -42.27 -18.69
C GLY A 344 -12.91 -42.06 -17.57
N SER A 345 -11.69 -41.66 -17.92
CA SER A 345 -10.69 -41.00 -17.05
C SER A 345 -10.43 -41.61 -15.65
N LEU A 346 -9.55 -42.61 -15.58
CA LEU A 346 -8.88 -43.01 -14.33
C LEU A 346 -7.47 -42.38 -14.31
N GLN A 347 -7.24 -41.36 -13.47
CA GLN A 347 -6.13 -40.41 -13.68
C GLN A 347 -5.31 -39.99 -12.42
N LYS A 348 -4.17 -40.68 -12.22
CA LYS A 348 -2.85 -40.18 -11.73
C LYS A 348 -2.62 -39.78 -10.24
N ARG A 349 -1.37 -40.08 -9.79
CA ARG A 349 -0.61 -39.62 -8.58
C ARG A 349 -1.00 -40.26 -7.22
N GLY A 350 -0.09 -40.40 -6.24
CA GLY A 350 1.34 -40.04 -6.14
C GLY A 350 2.06 -40.72 -4.93
N GLU A 351 3.36 -40.47 -4.72
CA GLU A 351 4.29 -41.33 -3.93
C GLU A 351 4.88 -40.70 -2.63
N ALA A 352 5.40 -41.58 -1.74
CA ALA A 352 6.17 -41.35 -0.48
C ALA A 352 6.64 -42.74 0.07
N ASP A 353 7.64 -42.96 0.94
CA ASP A 353 8.84 -42.25 1.46
C ASP A 353 9.80 -43.30 2.14
N ASP A 354 11.06 -42.97 2.46
CA ASP A 354 12.12 -43.89 2.95
C ASP A 354 12.92 -43.35 4.17
N ASP A 355 13.35 -44.20 5.14
CA ASP A 355 14.60 -43.97 5.95
C ASP A 355 15.11 -45.16 6.85
N ALA A 356 16.40 -45.06 7.25
CA ALA A 356 17.11 -45.61 8.43
C ALA A 356 17.57 -47.10 8.54
N LYS A 357 18.91 -47.31 8.58
CA LYS A 357 19.66 -48.35 9.38
C LYS A 357 21.20 -48.32 9.21
N ILE A 358 21.98 -48.05 10.27
CA ILE A 358 23.45 -48.30 10.37
C ILE A 358 23.84 -48.68 11.82
N PHE A 359 24.68 -49.70 12.03
CA PHE A 359 25.26 -50.08 13.35
C PHE A 359 26.46 -51.06 13.26
N ARG A 360 27.59 -50.79 13.93
CA ARG A 360 28.61 -51.74 14.47
C ARG A 360 29.85 -51.03 15.07
N ALA A 361 30.57 -51.67 15.99
CA ALA A 361 31.77 -51.14 16.66
C ALA A 361 32.84 -52.21 17.06
N GLU A 362 34.09 -51.74 17.09
CA GLU A 362 35.36 -52.13 17.77
C GLU A 362 35.55 -53.42 18.62
N THR A 363 36.78 -54.00 18.59
CA THR A 363 37.78 -54.15 19.72
C THR A 363 38.84 -55.27 19.49
N GLU A 364 40.11 -55.10 19.95
CA GLU A 364 41.09 -56.12 20.49
C GLU A 364 42.59 -55.66 20.52
N LYS A 365 43.36 -55.94 21.61
CA LYS A 365 44.85 -56.20 21.76
C LYS A 365 45.50 -55.72 23.10
N ALA A 366 46.24 -56.58 23.86
CA ALA A 366 47.38 -56.21 24.77
C ALA A 366 48.06 -57.36 25.60
N ALA A 367 49.41 -57.40 25.66
CA ALA A 367 50.31 -58.09 26.67
C ALA A 367 51.80 -57.60 26.48
N LYS A 368 52.80 -57.59 27.40
CA LYS A 368 53.08 -58.06 28.80
C LYS A 368 53.78 -59.44 29.00
N GLU A 369 54.74 -59.68 29.93
CA GLU A 369 56.06 -59.07 30.32
C GLU A 369 56.70 -59.83 31.54
N TYR A 370 58.05 -59.98 31.73
CA TYR A 370 58.62 -60.56 33.00
C TYR A 370 60.11 -60.33 33.50
N ARG A 371 61.17 -60.97 32.94
CA ARG A 371 62.40 -61.43 33.69
C ARG A 371 63.70 -60.56 33.68
N GLU A 372 64.44 -60.49 34.82
CA GLU A 372 65.93 -60.30 34.99
C GLU A 372 66.33 -60.21 36.52
N GLN A 373 67.59 -60.54 36.93
CA GLN A 373 68.38 -59.99 38.10
C GLN A 373 69.45 -60.93 38.73
N GLN A 374 70.67 -60.42 39.05
CA GLN A 374 71.66 -61.06 39.94
C GLN A 374 72.80 -60.13 40.51
N GLU A 375 73.74 -60.69 41.29
CA GLU A 375 75.07 -60.25 41.87
C GLU A 375 75.28 -58.81 42.42
N LYS A 376 75.87 -58.67 43.63
CA LYS A 376 76.25 -57.39 44.27
C LYS A 376 77.49 -57.32 45.25
N TYR A 377 78.11 -58.39 45.76
CA TYR A 377 78.52 -58.38 47.21
C TYR A 377 79.96 -58.02 47.70
N ASP A 378 80.92 -58.95 47.82
CA ASP A 378 81.95 -58.98 48.90
C ASP A 378 83.08 -57.91 48.94
N LYS A 379 84.27 -58.26 48.40
CA LYS A 379 85.57 -57.54 48.33
C LYS A 379 86.25 -57.00 49.63
N ARG A 380 85.86 -57.41 50.84
CA ARG A 380 85.88 -56.45 51.99
C ARG A 380 86.98 -56.43 53.08
N GLN A 381 87.83 -57.44 53.31
CA GLN A 381 88.43 -57.63 54.66
C GLN A 381 89.80 -57.00 55.03
N GLN A 382 90.80 -56.88 54.14
CA GLN A 382 92.22 -56.69 54.57
C GLN A 382 92.63 -55.29 55.10
N MET A 383 91.69 -54.37 55.31
CA MET A 383 91.94 -52.92 55.44
C MET A 383 92.50 -52.44 56.80
N LEU A 384 92.40 -53.24 57.86
CA LEU A 384 92.19 -52.70 59.23
C LEU A 384 93.43 -52.31 60.06
N LYS A 385 94.67 -52.66 59.69
CA LYS A 385 95.83 -52.63 60.64
C LYS A 385 96.82 -51.47 60.52
N SER A 386 96.79 -50.68 59.44
CA SER A 386 97.67 -49.50 59.28
C SER A 386 97.23 -48.27 60.11
N ILE A 387 96.13 -48.39 60.87
CA ILE A 387 95.32 -47.29 61.37
C ILE A 387 95.84 -46.70 62.70
N ASP A 388 96.54 -47.47 63.52
CA ASP A 388 96.70 -47.12 64.95
C ASP A 388 97.90 -46.21 65.26
N LYS A 389 99.06 -46.43 64.62
CA LYS A 389 100.28 -45.67 64.94
C LYS A 389 100.20 -44.20 64.52
N HIS A 390 99.33 -43.92 63.54
CA HIS A 390 98.93 -42.59 63.09
C HIS A 390 98.23 -41.74 64.18
N ARG A 391 97.61 -42.37 65.20
CA ARG A 391 96.71 -41.68 66.13
C ARG A 391 97.41 -40.72 67.11
N LEU A 392 98.60 -41.07 67.62
CA LEU A 392 99.21 -40.38 68.77
C LEU A 392 99.90 -39.06 68.44
N GLN A 393 100.62 -38.96 67.32
CA GLN A 393 101.27 -37.71 66.92
C GLN A 393 100.23 -36.67 66.45
N THR A 394 99.19 -37.18 65.78
CA THR A 394 97.97 -36.47 65.38
C THR A 394 97.24 -35.84 66.57
N LEU A 395 97.15 -36.51 67.73
CA LEU A 395 96.49 -35.96 68.94
C LEU A 395 97.08 -34.65 69.45
N LYS A 396 98.40 -34.44 69.36
CA LYS A 396 99.04 -33.18 69.79
C LYS A 396 98.84 -32.06 68.77
N ARG A 397 98.96 -32.37 67.48
CA ARG A 397 98.69 -31.41 66.40
C ARG A 397 97.25 -30.88 66.51
N HIS A 398 96.30 -31.81 66.69
CA HIS A 398 94.88 -31.55 66.96
C HIS A 398 94.59 -30.70 68.21
N GLN A 399 95.55 -30.43 69.11
CA GLN A 399 95.30 -29.57 70.27
C GLN A 399 95.67 -28.12 70.01
N SER A 400 96.77 -27.86 69.30
CA SER A 400 97.11 -26.52 68.80
C SER A 400 96.23 -26.10 67.61
N GLU A 401 95.89 -27.05 66.74
CA GLU A 401 94.90 -26.85 65.67
C GLU A 401 93.56 -26.47 66.32
N ARG A 402 93.05 -27.24 67.31
CA ARG A 402 91.81 -26.90 68.01
C ARG A 402 91.74 -25.49 68.60
N GLN A 403 92.83 -24.91 69.10
CA GLN A 403 92.78 -23.55 69.67
C GLN A 403 92.76 -22.44 68.61
N MET A 404 93.24 -22.72 67.40
CA MET A 404 93.08 -21.82 66.25
C MET A 404 91.72 -22.05 65.59
N GLU A 405 91.32 -23.32 65.39
CA GLU A 405 89.99 -23.73 64.95
C GLU A 405 88.91 -23.11 65.85
N GLU A 406 89.01 -23.16 67.19
CA GLU A 406 88.02 -22.56 68.11
C GLU A 406 87.87 -21.04 67.94
N ARG A 407 88.94 -20.33 67.54
CA ARG A 407 88.92 -18.88 67.29
C ARG A 407 88.37 -18.56 65.90
N GLU A 408 88.82 -19.29 64.88
CA GLU A 408 88.31 -19.17 63.51
C GLU A 408 86.83 -19.59 63.46
N ASP A 409 86.41 -20.61 64.21
CA ASP A 409 85.01 -20.98 64.44
C ASP A 409 84.25 -19.91 65.23
N ALA A 410 84.89 -19.16 66.14
CA ALA A 410 84.23 -18.08 66.86
C ALA A 410 83.95 -16.88 65.95
N GLU A 411 84.90 -16.53 65.07
CA GLU A 411 84.67 -15.55 64.01
C GLU A 411 83.68 -16.05 62.95
N LEU A 412 83.79 -17.31 62.54
CA LEU A 412 82.88 -17.94 61.59
C LEU A 412 81.46 -18.06 62.16
N ARG A 413 81.30 -18.30 63.48
CA ARG A 413 80.01 -18.22 64.18
C ARG A 413 79.45 -16.81 64.21
N LYS A 414 80.28 -15.77 64.43
CA LYS A 414 79.84 -14.36 64.32
C LYS A 414 79.38 -14.03 62.90
N ARG A 415 80.22 -14.32 61.89
CA ARG A 415 79.90 -14.11 60.48
C ARG A 415 78.65 -14.89 60.05
N LYS A 416 78.49 -16.14 60.49
CA LYS A 416 77.27 -16.94 60.28
C LYS A 416 76.05 -16.28 60.94
N ALA A 417 76.13 -15.89 62.21
CA ALA A 417 75.02 -15.20 62.89
C ALA A 417 74.65 -13.86 62.22
N GLU A 418 75.63 -13.14 61.66
CA GLU A 418 75.41 -11.93 60.87
C GLU A 418 74.76 -12.24 59.51
N THR A 419 75.23 -13.26 58.77
CA THR A 419 74.58 -13.69 57.52
C THR A 419 73.19 -14.25 57.73
N ASP A 420 72.96 -14.99 58.82
CA ASP A 420 71.66 -15.56 59.19
C ASP A 420 70.70 -14.43 59.59
N ARG A 421 71.17 -13.42 60.33
CA ARG A 421 70.39 -12.21 60.64
C ARG A 421 70.03 -11.43 59.37
N LEU A 422 70.97 -11.23 58.45
CA LEU A 422 70.72 -10.57 57.17
C LEU A 422 69.76 -11.38 56.28
N PHE A 423 69.90 -12.70 56.26
CA PHE A 423 68.99 -13.61 55.56
C PHE A 423 67.58 -13.57 56.14
N LEU A 424 67.43 -13.57 57.47
CA LEU A 424 66.12 -13.44 58.14
C LEU A 424 65.46 -12.08 57.84
N LEU A 425 66.22 -10.99 57.84
CA LEU A 425 65.72 -9.66 57.45
C LEU A 425 65.26 -9.65 55.98
N TYR A 426 66.08 -10.20 55.07
CA TYR A 426 65.74 -10.32 53.65
C TYR A 426 64.52 -11.22 53.39
N GLN A 427 64.38 -12.34 54.12
CA GLN A 427 63.20 -13.20 54.06
C GLN A 427 61.95 -12.48 54.57
N HIS A 428 62.05 -11.75 55.69
CA HIS A 428 60.94 -10.96 56.23
C HIS A 428 60.53 -9.84 55.26
N GLU A 429 61.48 -9.15 54.64
CA GLU A 429 61.21 -8.11 53.64
C GLU A 429 60.56 -8.69 52.37
N LYS A 430 61.08 -9.82 51.85
CA LYS A 430 60.45 -10.55 50.73
C LYS A 430 59.08 -11.13 51.06
N GLN A 431 58.80 -11.46 52.33
CA GLN A 431 57.45 -11.81 52.78
C GLN A 431 56.54 -10.59 52.84
N ARG A 432 57.06 -9.42 53.27
CA ARG A 432 56.32 -8.15 53.30
C ARG A 432 55.94 -7.69 51.89
N GLU A 433 56.88 -7.70 50.95
CA GLU A 433 56.63 -7.44 49.52
C GLU A 433 55.54 -8.35 48.93
N ARG A 434 55.57 -9.66 49.25
CA ARG A 434 54.55 -10.63 48.82
C ARG A 434 53.18 -10.35 49.44
N GLY A 435 53.14 -9.93 50.71
CA GLY A 435 51.94 -9.46 51.39
C GLY A 435 51.36 -8.19 50.75
N GLU A 436 52.20 -7.19 50.49
CA GLU A 436 51.82 -5.94 49.83
C GLU A 436 51.30 -6.20 48.40
N TYR A 437 51.98 -7.05 47.62
CA TYR A 437 51.57 -7.44 46.28
C TYR A 437 50.25 -8.22 46.27
N THR A 438 50.09 -9.24 47.14
CA THR A 438 48.84 -10.01 47.20
C THR A 438 47.65 -9.17 47.68
N HIS A 439 47.88 -8.24 48.62
CA HIS A 439 46.87 -7.25 49.02
C HIS A 439 46.50 -6.30 47.88
N ALA A 440 47.48 -5.79 47.12
CA ALA A 440 47.22 -4.93 45.96
C ALA A 440 46.44 -5.65 44.85
N VAL A 441 46.77 -6.91 44.55
CA VAL A 441 46.03 -7.75 43.60
C VAL A 441 44.61 -8.04 44.09
N SER A 442 44.45 -8.38 45.38
CA SER A 442 43.13 -8.62 45.97
C SER A 442 42.25 -7.38 45.92
N HIS A 443 42.77 -6.20 46.30
CA HIS A 443 42.07 -4.92 46.18
C HIS A 443 41.69 -4.58 44.74
N PHE A 444 42.59 -4.79 43.77
CA PHE A 444 42.31 -4.60 42.35
C PHE A 444 41.20 -5.53 41.84
N GLN A 445 41.24 -6.82 42.22
CA GLN A 445 40.19 -7.79 41.89
C GLN A 445 38.84 -7.42 42.54
N SER A 446 38.83 -6.96 43.79
CA SER A 446 37.63 -6.45 44.46
C SER A 446 37.04 -5.23 43.74
N LYS A 447 37.88 -4.27 43.33
CA LYS A 447 37.47 -3.10 42.53
C LYS A 447 36.89 -3.53 41.18
N GLN A 448 37.55 -4.44 40.45
CA GLN A 448 37.05 -4.96 39.18
C GLN A 448 35.73 -5.74 39.33
N ALA A 449 35.54 -6.48 40.42
CA ALA A 449 34.29 -7.16 40.73
C ALA A 449 33.15 -6.18 41.02
N GLN A 450 33.44 -5.06 41.71
CA GLN A 450 32.48 -4.00 41.95
C GLN A 450 32.12 -3.26 40.64
N GLU A 451 33.11 -2.89 39.83
CA GLU A 451 32.91 -2.32 38.48
C GLU A 451 32.14 -3.23 37.53
N ARG A 452 32.16 -4.55 37.72
CA ARG A 452 31.29 -5.49 36.99
C ARG A 452 29.86 -5.43 37.51
N LYS A 453 29.64 -5.48 38.83
CA LYS A 453 28.30 -5.38 39.44
C LYS A 453 27.60 -4.07 39.11
N ASP A 454 28.33 -2.95 39.12
CA ASP A 454 27.73 -1.64 38.84
C ASP A 454 27.44 -1.45 37.35
N ARG A 455 28.23 -2.06 36.44
CA ARG A 455 27.84 -2.17 35.03
C ARG A 455 26.59 -3.05 34.83
N GLU A 456 26.51 -4.18 35.52
CA GLU A 456 25.34 -5.07 35.46
C GLU A 456 24.07 -4.38 35.98
N ARG A 457 24.19 -3.58 37.05
CA ARG A 457 23.11 -2.72 37.56
C ARG A 457 22.69 -1.66 36.55
N ASN A 458 23.65 -0.97 35.95
CA ASN A 458 23.37 0.08 34.96
C ASN A 458 22.75 -0.48 33.67
N LEU A 459 23.16 -1.68 33.23
CA LEU A 459 22.51 -2.37 32.11
C LEU A 459 21.06 -2.72 32.44
N LYS A 460 20.79 -3.31 33.61
CA LYS A 460 19.42 -3.61 34.04
C LYS A 460 18.56 -2.36 34.26
N ALA A 461 19.16 -1.23 34.61
CA ALA A 461 18.47 0.06 34.63
C ALA A 461 18.10 0.53 33.22
N SER A 462 19.05 0.47 32.26
CA SER A 462 18.78 0.77 30.84
C SER A 462 17.66 -0.13 30.29
N GLU A 463 17.74 -1.44 30.51
CA GLU A 463 16.70 -2.42 30.13
C GLU A 463 15.32 -2.07 30.73
N LEU A 464 15.27 -1.61 31.98
CA LEU A 464 14.04 -1.18 32.64
C LEU A 464 13.49 0.15 32.10
N ASP A 465 14.36 1.10 31.76
CA ASP A 465 13.98 2.40 31.19
C ASP A 465 13.55 2.26 29.72
N GLU A 466 14.23 1.40 28.94
CA GLU A 466 13.84 0.99 27.59
C GLU A 466 12.47 0.29 27.61
N MET A 467 12.26 -0.70 28.49
CA MET A 467 10.96 -1.35 28.67
C MET A 467 9.84 -0.42 29.20
N GLN A 468 10.18 0.72 29.81
CA GLN A 468 9.21 1.76 30.17
C GLN A 468 8.90 2.66 28.97
N PHE A 469 9.92 3.07 28.22
CA PHE A 469 9.79 3.86 27.01
C PHE A 469 8.97 3.14 25.94
N GLU A 470 9.24 1.85 25.69
CA GLU A 470 8.44 1.02 24.77
C GLU A 470 6.96 0.97 25.18
N LYS A 471 6.65 0.86 26.47
CA LYS A 471 5.25 0.87 26.96
C LYS A 471 4.59 2.23 26.76
N GLN A 472 5.31 3.32 27.00
CA GLN A 472 4.81 4.68 26.73
C GLN A 472 4.56 4.90 25.23
N VAL A 473 5.45 4.44 24.34
CA VAL A 473 5.26 4.49 22.89
C VAL A 473 4.04 3.67 22.47
N ASN A 474 3.91 2.43 22.93
CA ASN A 474 2.75 1.57 22.62
C ASN A 474 1.42 2.17 23.10
N GLU A 475 1.38 2.77 24.30
CA GLU A 475 0.17 3.41 24.83
C GLU A 475 -0.16 4.73 24.09
N ASN A 476 0.86 5.51 23.69
CA ASN A 476 0.66 6.69 22.84
C ASN A 476 0.12 6.31 21.45
N GLU A 477 0.63 5.24 20.82
CA GLU A 477 0.12 4.72 19.55
C GLU A 477 -1.31 4.16 19.70
N ARG A 478 -1.63 3.52 20.83
CA ARG A 478 -2.98 3.06 21.18
C ARG A 478 -3.96 4.23 21.32
N GLN A 479 -3.57 5.31 21.98
CA GLN A 479 -4.39 6.52 22.11
C GLN A 479 -4.60 7.20 20.76
N GLN A 480 -3.55 7.34 19.93
CA GLN A 480 -3.67 7.86 18.56
C GLN A 480 -4.63 7.00 17.71
N TYR A 481 -4.57 5.67 17.84
CA TYR A 481 -5.50 4.76 17.18
C TYR A 481 -6.94 4.92 17.68
N GLN A 482 -7.16 5.03 18.99
CA GLN A 482 -8.49 5.27 19.57
C GLN A 482 -9.08 6.62 19.12
N GLU A 483 -8.30 7.69 19.14
CA GLU A 483 -8.74 9.01 18.65
C GLU A 483 -9.06 8.98 17.14
N TYR A 484 -8.19 8.39 16.33
CA TYR A 484 -8.37 8.29 14.89
C TYR A 484 -9.62 7.47 14.54
N THR A 485 -9.73 6.26 15.09
CA THR A 485 -10.87 5.37 14.82
C THR A 485 -12.17 5.93 15.37
N GLY A 486 -12.14 6.57 16.55
CA GLY A 486 -13.29 7.28 17.11
C GLY A 486 -13.80 8.40 16.19
N ARG A 487 -12.92 9.30 15.74
CA ARG A 487 -13.27 10.39 14.80
C ARG A 487 -13.87 9.86 13.50
N VAL A 488 -13.30 8.78 12.93
CA VAL A 488 -13.83 8.16 11.71
C VAL A 488 -15.19 7.50 11.96
N MET A 489 -15.37 6.78 13.06
CA MET A 489 -16.66 6.16 13.40
C MET A 489 -17.76 7.20 13.63
N SER A 490 -17.50 8.29 14.36
CA SER A 490 -18.47 9.37 14.56
C SER A 490 -18.86 10.05 13.25
N TYR A 491 -17.90 10.36 12.37
CA TYR A 491 -18.19 10.92 11.05
C TYR A 491 -19.04 9.97 10.18
N LEU A 492 -18.87 8.65 10.32
CA LEU A 492 -19.68 7.67 9.60
C LEU A 492 -21.08 7.52 10.20
N GLU A 493 -21.23 7.65 11.52
CA GLU A 493 -22.50 7.66 12.25
C GLU A 493 -23.37 8.86 11.85
N GLU A 494 -22.80 10.07 11.87
CA GLU A 494 -23.43 11.32 11.45
C GLU A 494 -23.95 11.27 10.00
N ASN A 495 -23.30 10.47 9.16
CA ASN A 495 -23.65 10.27 7.75
C ASN A 495 -24.43 8.97 7.48
N GLY A 496 -24.89 8.26 8.50
CA GLY A 496 -25.75 7.08 8.35
C GLY A 496 -25.11 5.88 7.63
N ARG A 497 -23.79 5.67 7.77
CA ARG A 497 -23.12 4.43 7.34
C ARG A 497 -23.24 3.34 8.40
N ASN A 498 -23.19 2.08 7.98
CA ASN A 498 -23.18 0.93 8.89
C ASN A 498 -21.79 0.76 9.55
N ILE A 499 -21.68 1.13 10.83
CA ILE A 499 -20.43 1.14 11.62
C ILE A 499 -20.07 -0.24 12.20
N PHE A 500 -20.97 -1.22 12.15
CA PHE A 500 -20.78 -2.53 12.81
C PHE A 500 -19.46 -3.25 12.43
N PRO A 501 -18.99 -3.23 11.17
CA PRO A 501 -17.68 -3.77 10.81
C PRO A 501 -16.50 -3.11 11.54
N LEU A 502 -16.57 -1.78 11.75
CA LEU A 502 -15.52 -0.99 12.41
C LEU A 502 -15.53 -1.19 13.92
N GLN A 503 -16.72 -1.17 14.54
CA GLN A 503 -16.86 -1.46 15.97
C GLN A 503 -16.28 -2.84 16.31
N ARG A 504 -16.48 -3.83 15.41
CA ARG A 504 -15.90 -5.16 15.56
C ARG A 504 -14.36 -5.16 15.42
N THR A 505 -13.79 -4.53 14.39
CA THR A 505 -12.32 -4.54 14.22
C THR A 505 -11.61 -3.76 15.32
N VAL A 506 -12.17 -2.64 15.78
CA VAL A 506 -11.66 -1.91 16.95
C VAL A 506 -11.71 -2.80 18.21
N ALA A 507 -12.82 -3.49 18.46
CA ALA A 507 -12.95 -4.38 19.62
C ALA A 507 -12.01 -5.60 19.57
N ASP A 508 -11.78 -6.19 18.38
CA ASP A 508 -10.87 -7.32 18.22
C ASP A 508 -9.39 -6.88 18.29
N GLU A 509 -9.03 -5.66 17.84
CA GLU A 509 -7.70 -5.07 18.05
C GLU A 509 -7.42 -4.67 19.52
N MET A 510 -8.44 -4.19 20.25
CA MET A 510 -8.29 -3.93 21.69
C MET A 510 -7.97 -5.21 22.47
N LYS A 511 -8.65 -6.33 22.19
CA LYS A 511 -8.33 -7.64 22.81
C LYS A 511 -6.90 -8.07 22.53
N ARG A 512 -6.45 -7.96 21.27
CA ARG A 512 -5.05 -8.27 20.89
C ARG A 512 -4.05 -7.45 21.70
N PHE A 513 -4.33 -6.18 21.96
CA PHE A 513 -3.46 -5.34 22.79
C PHE A 513 -3.41 -5.82 24.25
N ASP A 514 -4.57 -6.12 24.86
CA ASP A 514 -4.67 -6.58 26.25
C ASP A 514 -4.07 -7.99 26.45
N GLU A 515 -4.12 -8.85 25.42
CA GLU A 515 -3.46 -10.16 25.38
C GLU A 515 -1.93 -10.02 25.26
N PHE A 516 -1.41 -9.21 24.32
CA PHE A 516 0.03 -8.96 24.18
C PHE A 516 0.63 -8.24 25.40
N GLY A 517 -0.13 -7.32 26.03
CA GLY A 517 0.26 -6.66 27.28
C GLY A 517 0.45 -7.63 28.45
N GLN A 518 -0.17 -8.81 28.41
CA GLN A 518 0.03 -9.90 29.38
C GLN A 518 1.01 -10.97 28.90
N GLY A 519 1.20 -11.12 27.58
CA GLY A 519 2.04 -12.14 26.93
C GLY A 519 3.52 -12.13 27.32
N TYR A 520 4.05 -11.01 27.82
CA TYR A 520 5.40 -10.95 28.41
C TYR A 520 5.54 -11.71 29.75
N LYS A 521 4.49 -12.40 30.21
CA LYS A 521 4.57 -13.44 31.24
C LYS A 521 4.40 -14.83 30.60
N LYS A 522 5.50 -15.60 30.56
CA LYS A 522 5.62 -17.04 30.17
C LYS A 522 5.94 -17.40 28.70
N THR A 523 6.84 -16.69 28.03
CA THR A 523 7.76 -17.32 27.04
C THR A 523 9.21 -17.43 27.53
N GLY A 524 9.46 -17.04 28.79
CA GLY A 524 10.52 -17.64 29.59
C GLY A 524 10.21 -19.12 29.81
N THR A 525 10.59 -19.96 28.85
CA THR A 525 10.78 -21.39 29.07
C THR A 525 11.61 -21.55 30.35
N PRO A 526 11.29 -22.48 31.26
CA PRO A 526 12.22 -22.85 32.32
C PRO A 526 13.40 -23.57 31.65
N ARG A 527 14.37 -22.78 31.16
CA ARG A 527 15.76 -23.20 31.03
C ARG A 527 16.09 -23.72 32.42
N LYS A 528 16.11 -25.06 32.56
CA LYS A 528 16.31 -25.71 33.85
C LYS A 528 17.45 -24.99 34.55
N GLU A 529 17.21 -24.55 35.77
CA GLU A 529 18.28 -24.21 36.68
C GLU A 529 19.07 -25.50 36.89
N GLN A 530 20.05 -25.71 36.01
CA GLN A 530 21.25 -26.43 36.38
C GLN A 530 21.76 -25.66 37.59
N GLU A 531 21.59 -26.25 38.76
CA GLU A 531 22.12 -25.69 40.00
C GLU A 531 23.59 -25.38 39.75
N GLU A 532 23.94 -24.09 39.64
CA GLU A 532 25.34 -23.67 39.69
C GLU A 532 25.83 -24.00 41.09
N LYS A 533 26.32 -25.23 41.24
CA LYS A 533 26.83 -25.78 42.49
C LYS A 533 27.87 -24.82 43.02
N LYS A 534 27.49 -24.06 44.04
CA LYS A 534 28.35 -23.09 44.72
C LYS A 534 29.69 -23.78 45.01
N PRO A 535 30.83 -23.29 44.48
CA PRO A 535 32.15 -23.78 44.88
C PRO A 535 32.46 -23.22 46.28
N GLY A 536 31.73 -23.72 47.27
CA GLY A 536 31.55 -23.08 48.58
C GLY A 536 30.93 -23.97 49.66
N SER A 537 30.94 -25.29 49.45
CA SER A 537 30.65 -26.29 50.49
C SER A 537 31.54 -27.52 50.28
N GLN A 538 32.86 -27.34 50.47
CA GLN A 538 33.70 -28.50 50.75
C GLN A 538 33.21 -29.12 52.06
N GLU A 539 32.83 -30.39 52.01
CA GLU A 539 32.67 -31.19 53.21
C GLU A 539 33.97 -31.15 54.03
N LYS A 540 33.86 -31.24 55.36
CA LYS A 540 35.02 -31.45 56.23
C LYS A 540 35.48 -32.90 56.11
N VAL A 541 35.97 -33.29 54.92
CA VAL A 541 36.61 -34.59 54.67
C VAL A 541 37.65 -34.81 55.76
N SER A 542 37.59 -35.95 56.43
CA SER A 542 38.45 -36.17 57.58
C SER A 542 39.91 -36.21 57.14
N VAL A 543 40.76 -35.50 57.90
CA VAL A 543 42.21 -35.50 57.72
C VAL A 543 42.80 -36.90 57.93
N ASP A 544 42.04 -37.85 58.50
CA ASP A 544 42.43 -39.25 58.68
C ASP A 544 41.97 -40.19 57.55
N GLU A 545 41.05 -39.77 56.68
CA GLU A 545 40.64 -40.55 55.49
C GLU A 545 41.60 -40.31 54.32
N THR A 546 42.00 -39.06 54.10
CA THR A 546 43.01 -38.70 53.08
C THR A 546 44.38 -39.33 53.38
N LYS A 547 44.76 -39.52 54.65
CA LYS A 547 45.96 -40.27 55.05
C LYS A 547 45.93 -41.74 54.62
N LYS A 548 44.77 -42.41 54.64
CA LYS A 548 44.65 -43.83 54.24
C LYS A 548 44.85 -44.04 52.74
N HIS A 549 44.53 -43.05 51.92
CA HIS A 549 44.59 -43.16 50.45
C HIS A 549 45.99 -42.92 49.85
N LEU A 550 46.97 -42.51 50.65
CA LEU A 550 48.35 -42.21 50.21
C LEU A 550 49.42 -43.19 50.72
N GLY A 551 49.02 -44.35 51.25
CA GLY A 551 49.93 -45.50 51.47
C GLY A 551 50.97 -45.36 52.59
N PHE A 552 51.01 -44.25 53.33
CA PHE A 552 51.95 -44.06 54.44
C PHE A 552 51.49 -44.77 55.72
N GLN A 553 51.90 -46.04 55.88
CA GLN A 553 51.93 -46.69 57.19
C GLN A 553 53.14 -46.16 57.99
N TRP A 554 52.87 -45.44 59.06
CA TRP A 554 53.82 -45.20 60.15
C TRP A 554 53.32 -45.88 61.41
N GLU A 555 54.06 -46.87 61.90
CA GLU A 555 53.79 -47.47 63.21
C GLU A 555 54.12 -46.45 64.30
N ILE A 556 53.12 -46.10 65.12
CA ILE A 556 53.33 -45.28 66.31
C ILE A 556 53.70 -46.24 67.45
N PRO A 557 54.91 -46.14 68.05
CA PRO A 557 55.28 -47.01 69.16
C PRO A 557 54.41 -46.72 70.38
N GLN A 558 53.79 -47.76 70.92
CA GLN A 558 52.98 -47.71 72.14
C GLN A 558 53.84 -47.23 73.31
N LYS A 559 53.57 -46.02 73.82
CA LYS A 559 54.04 -45.64 75.16
C LYS A 559 53.22 -46.39 76.21
N ASN A 560 53.83 -47.42 76.78
CA ASN A 560 53.43 -47.87 78.11
C ASN A 560 53.70 -46.78 79.16
N LYS A 561 53.08 -46.96 80.33
CA LYS A 561 53.04 -46.05 81.49
C LYS A 561 54.41 -45.53 81.91
#